data_AF-A0A943RYL3-F1
#
_entry.id   AF-A0A943RYL3-F1
#
_cell.length_a   1.000
_cell.length_b   1.000
_cell.length_c   1.000
_cell.angle_alpha   90.00
_cell.angle_beta   90.00
_cell.angle_gamma   90.00
#
_symmetry.space_group_name_H-M   'P 1'
#
loop_
_entity.id
_entity.type
_entity.pdbx_description
1 polymer ?
#
loop_
_entity_poly.entity_id
_entity_poly.type
_entity_poly.pdbx_seq_one_letter_code
_entity_poly.pdbx_strand_id
1 'polypeptide(L)'
;LPVITLVLYVGETPWDGAENLREMVDMYRIPETISDDTYIALADYTGEPGLLKIMEEVKKEGGGLDMCQAIREMVEDGRKEGRRLGEQRLRLLMTYMCDAGESDMIVKVVQDEELLQEMYRKYQIR
;
A
#
# COMPACT_ATOMS: atom_id res chain seq x y z
N LEU A 1 3.83 5.48 -1.71
CA LEU A 1 4.45 6.39 -2.70
C LEU A 1 4.64 5.61 -3.99
N PRO A 2 4.17 6.07 -5.18
CA PRO A 2 4.46 5.35 -6.42
C PRO A 2 5.95 5.50 -6.77
N VAL A 3 6.58 4.39 -7.14
CA VAL A 3 7.95 4.38 -7.70
C VAL A 3 7.81 4.47 -9.21
N ILE A 4 8.43 5.48 -9.81
CA ILE A 4 8.52 5.66 -11.27
C ILE A 4 9.97 5.38 -11.66
N THR A 5 10.19 4.36 -12.48
CA THR A 5 11.51 4.02 -13.02
C THR A 5 11.65 4.59 -14.44
N LEU A 6 12.47 5.63 -14.59
CA LEU A 6 12.87 6.19 -15.89
C LEU A 6 14.17 5.52 -16.33
N VAL A 7 14.11 4.79 -17.45
CA VAL A 7 15.31 4.19 -18.08
C VAL A 7 15.71 5.06 -19.27
N LEU A 8 16.87 5.73 -19.18
CA LEU A 8 17.47 6.46 -20.29
C LEU A 8 18.59 5.63 -20.90
N TYR A 9 18.43 5.26 -22.17
CA TYR A 9 19.48 4.68 -22.98
C TYR A 9 20.30 5.78 -23.65
N VAL A 10 21.62 5.74 -23.47
CA VAL A 10 22.57 6.63 -24.16
C VAL A 10 23.67 5.77 -24.79
N GLY A 11 23.54 5.53 -26.09
CA GLY A 11 24.50 4.76 -26.90
C GLY A 11 24.62 5.32 -28.31
N GLU A 12 25.70 4.94 -29.01
CA GLU A 12 25.98 5.39 -30.39
C GLU A 12 25.11 4.66 -31.43
N THR A 13 24.56 3.49 -31.07
CA THR A 13 23.66 2.68 -31.92
C THR A 13 22.21 2.81 -31.46
N PRO A 14 21.22 2.58 -32.34
CA PRO A 14 19.83 2.46 -31.92
C PRO A 14 19.67 1.38 -30.85
N TRP A 15 18.77 1.63 -29.90
CA TRP A 15 18.40 0.64 -28.88
C TRP A 15 17.89 -0.65 -29.55
N ASP A 16 18.46 -1.79 -29.14
CA ASP A 16 18.13 -3.13 -29.64
C ASP A 16 17.67 -4.09 -28.51
N GLY A 17 17.44 -3.54 -27.31
CA GLY A 17 16.90 -4.27 -26.17
C GLY A 17 15.38 -4.20 -26.07
N ALA A 18 14.83 -4.65 -24.94
CA ALA A 18 13.39 -4.66 -24.69
C ALA A 18 12.74 -3.28 -24.91
N GLU A 19 11.71 -3.22 -25.76
CA GLU A 19 10.98 -1.98 -26.08
C GLU A 19 9.85 -1.69 -25.09
N ASN A 20 9.50 -2.69 -24.26
CA ASN A 20 8.48 -2.56 -23.23
C ASN A 20 8.82 -3.39 -21.98
N LEU A 21 8.11 -3.10 -20.89
CA LEU A 21 8.37 -3.73 -19.59
C LEU A 21 8.19 -5.25 -19.62
N ARG A 22 7.30 -5.77 -20.48
CA ARG A 22 7.09 -7.22 -20.62
C ARG A 22 8.33 -7.90 -21.22
N GLU A 23 8.87 -7.34 -22.30
CA GLU A 23 10.11 -7.84 -22.92
C GLU A 23 11.33 -7.72 -21.98
N MET A 24 11.35 -6.71 -21.11
CA MET A 24 12.40 -6.55 -20.11
C MET A 24 12.35 -7.66 -19.06
N VAL A 25 11.15 -8.06 -18.63
CA VAL A 25 10.94 -9.19 -17.72
C VAL A 25 11.33 -10.52 -18.40
N ASP A 26 10.98 -10.68 -19.67
CA ASP A 26 11.33 -11.87 -20.46
C ASP A 26 12.84 -12.01 -20.72
N MET A 27 13.57 -10.88 -20.90
CA MET A 27 15.03 -10.87 -21.04
C MET A 27 15.75 -11.47 -19.83
N TYR A 28 15.19 -11.34 -18.62
CA TYR A 28 15.83 -11.79 -17.40
C TYR A 28 15.62 -13.28 -17.08
N ARG A 29 14.91 -14.04 -17.93
CA ARG A 29 14.53 -15.45 -17.66
C ARG A 29 14.15 -15.62 -16.18
N ILE A 30 13.20 -14.82 -15.72
CA ILE A 30 12.67 -15.02 -14.38
C ILE A 30 12.04 -16.41 -14.39
N PRO A 31 12.49 -17.34 -13.53
CA PRO A 31 11.91 -18.68 -13.48
C PRO A 31 10.39 -18.57 -13.31
N GLU A 32 9.62 -19.33 -14.10
CA GLU A 32 8.15 -19.40 -13.96
C GLU A 32 7.74 -19.79 -12.53
N THR A 33 8.64 -20.44 -11.79
CA THR A 33 8.50 -20.78 -10.38
C THR A 33 9.75 -20.38 -9.61
N ILE A 34 9.58 -19.49 -8.64
CA ILE A 34 10.63 -19.12 -7.69
C ILE A 34 10.60 -20.14 -6.54
N SER A 35 11.75 -20.70 -6.17
CA SER A 35 11.85 -21.67 -5.07
C SER A 35 11.56 -21.03 -3.71
N ASP A 36 11.04 -21.81 -2.77
CA ASP A 36 10.74 -21.36 -1.40
C ASP A 36 11.93 -20.69 -0.73
N ASP A 37 13.10 -21.30 -0.85
CA ASP A 37 14.34 -20.79 -0.27
C ASP A 37 14.71 -19.40 -0.83
N THR A 38 14.35 -19.14 -2.10
CA THR A 38 14.55 -17.82 -2.72
C THR A 38 13.57 -16.78 -2.18
N TYR A 39 12.30 -17.15 -1.96
CA TYR A 39 11.32 -16.26 -1.31
C TYR A 39 11.72 -15.92 0.13
N ILE A 40 12.20 -16.91 0.90
CA ILE A 40 12.68 -16.71 2.26
C ILE A 40 13.88 -15.74 2.27
N ALA A 41 14.87 -15.99 1.43
CA ALA A 41 16.05 -15.12 1.33
C ALA A 41 15.69 -13.68 0.92
N LEU A 42 14.72 -13.50 0.02
CA LEU A 42 14.23 -12.19 -0.38
C LEU A 42 13.47 -11.48 0.75
N ALA A 43 12.61 -12.19 1.48
CA ALA A 43 11.88 -11.63 2.62
C ALA A 43 12.84 -11.12 3.70
N ASP A 44 13.87 -11.92 4.02
CA ASP A 44 14.90 -11.54 4.98
C ASP A 44 15.74 -10.35 4.49
N TYR A 45 16.14 -10.36 3.21
CA TYR A 45 16.95 -9.27 2.63
C TYR A 45 16.19 -7.94 2.52
N THR A 46 14.92 -7.99 2.13
CA THR A 46 14.06 -6.81 1.96
C THR A 46 13.44 -6.30 3.26
N GLY A 47 13.41 -7.14 4.30
CA GLY A 47 12.71 -6.84 5.55
C GLY A 47 11.19 -6.90 5.44
N GLU A 48 10.66 -7.52 4.38
CA GLU A 48 9.23 -7.57 4.06
C GLU A 48 8.67 -8.99 4.31
N PRO A 49 8.27 -9.33 5.55
CA PRO A 49 7.73 -10.66 5.86
C PRO A 49 6.41 -10.95 5.12
N GLY A 50 5.78 -9.94 4.52
CA GLY A 50 4.61 -10.09 3.66
C GLY A 50 4.87 -10.94 2.40
N LEU A 51 6.11 -11.04 1.92
CA LEU A 51 6.48 -11.86 0.76
C LEU A 51 6.22 -13.36 0.99
N LEU A 52 6.27 -13.84 2.23
CA LEU A 52 5.98 -15.23 2.58
C LEU A 52 4.49 -15.57 2.39
N LYS A 53 3.59 -14.61 2.65
CA LYS A 53 2.15 -14.80 2.42
C LYS A 53 1.84 -14.90 0.93
N ILE A 54 2.49 -14.06 0.12
CA ILE A 54 2.36 -14.08 -1.34
C ILE A 54 2.82 -15.45 -1.89
N MET A 55 3.93 -16.00 -1.39
CA MET A 55 4.39 -17.34 -1.75
C MET A 55 3.34 -18.42 -1.43
N GLU A 56 2.71 -18.37 -0.25
CA GLU A 56 1.65 -19.31 0.12
C GLU A 56 0.42 -19.21 -0.79
N GLU A 57 0.02 -18.00 -1.18
CA GLU A 57 -1.12 -17.75 -2.06
C GLU A 57 -0.86 -18.26 -3.49
N VAL A 58 0.32 -17.96 -4.05
CA VAL A 58 0.75 -18.47 -5.37
C VAL A 58 0.76 -20.00 -5.42
N LYS A 59 1.15 -20.66 -4.32
CA LYS A 59 1.11 -22.13 -4.23
C LYS A 59 -0.30 -22.71 -4.16
N LYS A 60 -1.25 -22.00 -3.56
CA LYS A 60 -2.64 -22.48 -3.41
C LYS A 60 -3.39 -22.46 -4.74
N GLU A 61 -3.13 -21.48 -5.60
CA GLU A 61 -3.88 -21.31 -6.85
C GLU A 61 -3.22 -21.97 -8.07
N GLY A 62 -2.00 -22.52 -7.95
CA GLY A 62 -1.33 -23.29 -9.01
C GLY A 62 -1.04 -22.50 -10.30
N GLY A 63 -1.36 -21.20 -10.31
CA GLY A 63 -1.06 -20.24 -11.34
C GLY A 63 -0.43 -19.02 -10.68
N GLY A 64 0.53 -18.39 -11.36
CA GLY A 64 1.17 -17.16 -10.88
C GLY A 64 0.15 -16.09 -10.50
N LEU A 65 0.54 -15.18 -9.61
CA LEU A 65 -0.32 -14.12 -9.11
C LEU A 65 -0.78 -13.20 -10.27
N ASP A 66 -2.10 -13.05 -10.46
CA ASP A 66 -2.61 -12.00 -11.36
C ASP A 66 -2.29 -10.63 -10.75
N MET A 67 -1.33 -9.93 -11.34
CA MET A 67 -0.91 -8.60 -10.91
C MET A 67 -2.07 -7.61 -10.82
N CYS A 68 -3.05 -7.70 -11.72
CA CYS A 68 -4.22 -6.84 -11.67
C CYS A 68 -5.08 -7.16 -10.45
N GLN A 69 -5.17 -8.43 -10.07
CA GLN A 69 -5.85 -8.87 -8.86
C GLN A 69 -5.10 -8.38 -7.61
N ALA A 70 -3.78 -8.56 -7.56
CA ALA A 70 -2.95 -8.09 -6.46
C ALA A 70 -3.06 -6.57 -6.25
N ILE A 71 -3.08 -5.78 -7.35
CA ILE A 71 -3.27 -4.32 -7.26
C ILE A 71 -4.68 -3.99 -6.73
N ARG A 72 -5.72 -4.69 -7.19
CA ARG A 72 -7.09 -4.48 -6.69
C ARG A 72 -7.20 -4.75 -5.20
N GLU A 73 -6.59 -5.84 -4.73
CA GLU A 73 -6.57 -6.22 -3.32
C GLU A 73 -5.80 -5.21 -2.47
N MET A 74 -4.61 -4.79 -2.92
CA MET A 74 -3.83 -3.74 -2.26
C MET A 74 -4.60 -2.42 -2.15
N VAL A 75 -5.34 -2.01 -3.20
CA VAL A 75 -6.19 -0.82 -3.16
C VAL A 75 -7.32 -1.00 -2.15
N GLU A 76 -7.96 -2.17 -2.10
CA GLU A 76 -9.04 -2.43 -1.15
C GLU A 76 -8.54 -2.49 0.30
N ASP A 77 -7.39 -3.09 0.55
CA ASP A 77 -6.79 -3.12 1.87
C ASP A 77 -6.37 -1.73 2.32
N GLY A 78 -5.81 -0.91 1.43
CA GLY A 78 -5.56 0.50 1.69
C GLY A 78 -6.83 1.28 2.06
N ARG A 79 -7.96 0.99 1.39
CA ARG A 79 -9.26 1.60 1.73
C ARG A 79 -9.78 1.13 3.08
N LYS A 80 -9.69 -0.17 3.40
CA LYS A 80 -10.08 -0.71 4.71
C LYS A 80 -9.26 -0.07 5.82
N GLU A 81 -7.95 0.02 5.64
CA GLU A 81 -7.06 0.62 6.62
C GLU A 81 -7.35 2.11 6.80
N GLY A 82 -7.60 2.84 5.71
CA GLY A 82 -8.03 4.24 5.77
C GLY A 82 -9.34 4.43 6.55
N ARG A 83 -10.34 3.56 6.33
CA ARG A 83 -11.59 3.59 7.11
C ARG A 83 -11.34 3.33 8.60
N ARG A 84 -10.54 2.31 8.92
CA ARG A 84 -10.19 1.93 10.30
C ARG A 84 -9.49 3.07 11.03
N LEU A 85 -8.49 3.69 10.41
CA LEU A 85 -7.77 4.83 10.97
C LEU A 85 -8.69 6.04 11.15
N GLY A 86 -9.55 6.33 10.16
CA GLY A 86 -10.54 7.40 10.25
C GLY A 86 -11.50 7.23 11.44
N GLU A 87 -12.02 6.02 11.65
CA GLU A 87 -12.88 5.69 12.78
C GLU A 87 -12.17 5.85 14.12
N GLN A 88 -10.92 5.39 14.22
CA GLN A 88 -10.10 5.55 15.44
C GLN A 88 -9.85 7.02 15.78
N ARG A 89 -9.52 7.85 14.78
CA ARG A 89 -9.31 9.29 14.97
C ARG A 89 -10.59 9.96 15.48
N LEU A 90 -11.72 9.67 14.84
CA LEU A 90 -13.00 10.26 15.24
C LEU A 90 -13.41 9.81 16.66
N ARG A 91 -13.17 8.54 17.00
CA ARG A 91 -13.44 8.01 18.34
C ARG A 91 -12.62 8.73 19.41
N LEU A 92 -11.32 8.90 19.19
CA LEU A 92 -10.45 9.65 20.10
C LEU A 92 -10.93 11.09 20.27
N LEU A 93 -11.29 11.73 19.16
CA LEU A 93 -11.79 13.10 19.18
C LEU A 93 -13.08 13.23 20.00
N MET A 94 -14.03 12.30 19.83
CA MET A 94 -15.26 12.25 20.64
C MET A 94 -14.95 12.07 22.13
N THR A 95 -14.01 11.18 22.49
CA THR A 95 -13.58 10.98 23.88
C THR A 95 -13.03 12.27 24.48
N TYR A 96 -12.09 12.94 23.80
CA TYR A 96 -11.51 14.18 24.33
C TYR A 96 -12.53 15.32 24.45
N MET A 97 -13.45 15.46 23.49
CA MET A 97 -14.50 16.48 23.59
C MET A 97 -15.46 16.19 24.75
N CYS A 98 -15.79 14.93 25.02
CA CYS A 98 -16.58 14.56 26.21
C CYS A 98 -15.82 14.87 27.51
N ASP A 99 -14.55 14.51 27.59
CA ASP A 99 -13.73 14.73 28.78
C ASP A 99 -13.50 16.22 29.08
N ALA A 100 -13.42 17.05 28.03
CA ALA A 100 -13.30 18.50 28.13
C ALA A 100 -14.64 19.21 28.40
N GLY A 101 -15.77 18.49 28.41
CA GLY A 101 -17.11 19.08 28.55
C GLY A 101 -17.60 19.84 27.31
N GLU A 102 -16.98 19.62 26.15
CA GLU A 102 -17.29 20.24 24.85
C GLU A 102 -18.18 19.33 23.99
N SER A 103 -19.02 18.50 24.60
CA SER A 103 -19.86 17.51 23.90
C SER A 103 -20.82 18.13 22.89
N ASP A 104 -21.19 19.41 23.04
CA ASP A 104 -22.03 20.14 22.08
C ASP A 104 -21.35 20.31 20.72
N MET A 105 -20.02 20.29 20.68
CA MET A 105 -19.23 20.40 19.46
C MET A 105 -19.27 19.13 18.62
N ILE A 106 -19.59 17.96 19.20
CA ILE A 106 -19.62 16.68 18.49
C ILE A 106 -20.58 16.72 17.28
N VAL A 107 -21.74 17.35 17.43
CA VAL A 107 -22.71 17.46 16.32
C VAL A 107 -22.21 18.42 15.24
N LYS A 108 -21.49 19.49 15.64
CA LYS A 108 -20.98 20.52 14.72
C LYS A 108 -19.85 19.99 13.85
N VAL A 109 -18.90 19.26 14.44
CA VAL A 109 -17.74 18.70 13.71
C VAL A 109 -18.13 17.65 12.66
N VAL A 110 -19.31 17.04 12.76
CA VAL A 110 -19.81 16.08 11.76
C VAL A 110 -20.28 16.79 10.48
N GLN A 111 -20.67 18.06 10.58
CA GLN A 111 -21.18 18.86 9.46
C GLN A 111 -20.16 19.83 8.89
N ASP A 112 -19.14 20.19 9.68
CA ASP A 112 -18.13 21.18 9.32
C ASP A 112 -16.73 20.54 9.33
N GLU A 113 -16.17 20.39 8.13
CA GLU A 113 -14.85 19.79 7.94
C GLU A 113 -13.72 20.69 8.44
N GLU A 114 -13.84 22.02 8.35
CA GLU A 114 -12.81 22.94 8.85
C GLU A 114 -12.74 22.88 10.38
N LEU A 115 -13.91 22.87 11.03
CA LEU A 115 -14.01 22.69 12.47
C LEU A 115 -13.50 21.31 12.91
N LEU A 116 -13.81 20.25 12.16
CA LEU A 116 -13.26 18.91 12.41
C LEU A 116 -11.73 18.91 12.38
N GLN A 117 -11.11 19.55 11.38
CA GLN A 117 -9.66 19.67 11.28
C GLN A 117 -9.07 20.54 12.39
N GLU A 118 -9.76 21.61 12.80
CA GLU A 118 -9.35 22.44 13.92
C GLU A 118 -9.34 21.63 15.23
N MET A 119 -10.38 20.84 15.47
CA MET A 119 -10.46 19.99 16.66
C MET A 119 -9.40 18.88 16.64
N TYR A 120 -9.13 18.28 15.48
CA TYR A 120 -7.99 17.35 15.36
C TYR A 120 -6.65 18.01 15.72
N ARG A 121 -6.42 19.26 15.29
CA ARG A 121 -5.22 20.03 15.67
C ARG A 121 -5.19 20.36 17.16
N LYS A 122 -6.31 20.83 17.73
CA LYS A 122 -6.45 21.18 19.15
C LYS A 122 -6.08 20.01 20.06
N TYR A 123 -6.60 18.81 19.75
CA TYR A 123 -6.35 17.59 20.51
C TYR A 123 -5.14 16.78 20.02
N GLN A 124 -4.37 17.31 19.07
CA GLN A 124 -3.14 16.70 18.53
C GLN A 124 -3.35 15.27 17.96
N ILE A 125 -4.51 15.03 17.35
CA ILE A 125 -4.88 13.73 16.76
C ILE A 125 -4.40 13.68 15.30
N ARG A 126 -3.43 12.80 15.04
CA ARG A 126 -2.83 12.58 13.73
C ARG A 126 -3.72 11.78 12.79
#